data_AF-A0A0P0WA33-F1
#
_entry.id   AF-A0A0P0WA33-F1
#
_cell.length_a   1.000
_cell.length_b   1.000
_cell.length_c   1.000
_cell.angle_alpha   90.00
_cell.angle_beta   90.00
_cell.angle_gamma   90.00
#
_symmetry.space_group_name_H-M   'P 1'
#
loop_
_entity.id
_entity.type
_entity.pdbx_description
1 polymer ?
#
loop_
_entity_poly.entity_id
_entity_poly.type
_entity_poly.pdbx_seq_one_letter_code
_entity_poly.pdbx_strand_id
1 'polypeptide(L)'
;MVLRRFAWPYGGQRASFCGSFTGWRECPMGLVGAEFQVVFDLPPGVYQYRFLVDGVWRCDETKPCVRDEYGLISNEVLVDNTHPVVQPETSIRVVSMDEGTILTTVCIKVSFVILCILFMLPNNL
;
A
#
# COMPACT_ATOMS: atom_id res chain seq x y z
N MET A 1 -6.33 -9.39 -9.88
CA MET A 1 -5.83 -8.89 -8.60
C MET A 1 -5.89 -7.37 -8.63
N VAL A 2 -6.07 -6.75 -7.47
CA VAL A 2 -6.29 -5.31 -7.31
C VAL A 2 -5.22 -4.77 -6.37
N LEU A 3 -4.44 -3.81 -6.85
CA LEU A 3 -3.44 -3.14 -6.03
C LEU A 3 -4.11 -2.27 -4.97
N ARG A 4 -3.82 -2.56 -3.70
CA ARG A 4 -4.31 -1.79 -2.57
C ARG A 4 -3.17 -1.18 -1.76
N ARG A 5 -3.20 0.15 -1.65
CA ARG A 5 -2.30 0.92 -0.79
C ARG A 5 -2.91 1.05 0.61
N PHE A 6 -2.10 0.77 1.61
CA PHE A 6 -2.37 1.05 3.02
C PHE A 6 -1.37 2.09 3.50
N ALA A 7 -1.87 3.11 4.20
CA ALA A 7 -1.05 4.22 4.68
C ALA A 7 -1.34 4.48 6.15
N TRP A 8 -0.31 4.88 6.88
CA TRP A 8 -0.37 5.34 8.25
C TRP A 8 0.20 6.77 8.33
N PRO A 9 -0.68 7.79 8.38
CA PRO A 9 -0.27 9.20 8.33
C PRO A 9 -0.01 9.83 9.71
N TYR A 10 -0.15 9.09 10.80
CA TYR A 10 -0.15 9.64 12.16
C TYR A 10 1.24 9.69 12.82
N GLY A 11 2.31 9.57 12.04
CA GLY A 11 3.69 9.54 12.52
C GLY A 11 4.09 8.23 13.23
N GLY A 12 5.31 8.21 13.75
CA GLY A 12 5.96 7.04 14.37
C GLY A 12 7.43 6.94 13.94
N GLN A 13 8.25 6.14 14.64
CA GLN A 13 9.64 5.86 14.25
C GLN A 13 9.73 4.66 13.31
N ARG A 14 8.89 3.66 13.52
CA ARG A 14 8.74 2.48 12.67
C ARG A 14 7.28 2.06 12.60
N ALA A 15 6.86 1.58 11.44
CA ALA A 15 5.54 0.99 11.25
C ALA A 15 5.65 -0.34 10.50
N SER A 16 4.97 -1.35 11.01
CA SER A 16 4.72 -2.61 10.30
C SER A 16 3.23 -2.76 10.05
N PHE A 17 2.88 -3.42 8.95
CA PHE A 17 1.53 -3.78 8.57
C PHE A 17 1.31 -5.27 8.81
N CYS A 18 0.16 -5.64 9.36
CA CYS A 18 -0.27 -7.03 9.48
C CYS A 18 -1.69 -7.16 8.94
N GLY A 19 -1.92 -8.10 8.02
CA GLY A 19 -3.24 -8.37 7.46
C GLY A 19 -3.61 -9.84 7.53
N SER A 20 -4.90 -10.15 7.41
CA SER A 20 -5.38 -11.53 7.32
C SER A 20 -4.74 -12.26 6.14
N PHE A 21 -4.53 -11.57 5.02
CA PHE A 21 -3.86 -12.11 3.82
C PHE A 21 -2.34 -12.31 3.98
N THR A 22 -1.70 -11.67 4.96
CA THR A 22 -0.28 -11.94 5.28
C THR A 22 -0.11 -13.05 6.31
N GLY A 23 -1.22 -13.65 6.77
CA GLY A 23 -1.24 -14.57 7.91
C GLY A 23 -0.91 -13.87 9.22
N TRP A 24 -1.25 -12.58 9.34
CA TRP A 24 -0.89 -11.73 10.49
C TRP A 24 0.61 -11.61 10.75
N ARG A 25 1.43 -11.84 9.72
CA ARG A 25 2.88 -11.58 9.77
C ARG A 25 3.17 -10.11 9.55
N GLU A 26 4.13 -9.60 10.32
CA GLU A 26 4.63 -8.24 10.20
C GLU A 26 5.30 -8.01 8.85
N CYS A 27 4.80 -7.01 8.13
CA CYS A 27 5.37 -6.52 6.89
C CYS A 27 5.86 -5.08 7.13
N PRO A 28 7.17 -4.79 7.06
CA PRO A 28 7.67 -3.44 7.29
C PRO A 28 7.08 -2.47 6.26
N MET A 29 6.68 -1.28 6.71
CA MET A 29 6.18 -0.23 5.84
C MET A 29 7.30 0.74 5.46
N GLY A 30 7.27 1.24 4.23
CA GLY A 30 8.21 2.26 3.77
C GLY A 30 7.73 3.66 4.14
N LEU A 31 8.63 4.55 4.58
CA LEU A 31 8.29 5.96 4.80
C LEU A 31 8.35 6.71 3.46
N VAL A 32 7.21 7.27 3.04
CA VAL A 32 7.07 8.07 1.81
C VAL A 32 6.54 9.45 2.19
N GLY A 33 7.41 10.46 2.10
CA GLY A 33 7.10 11.79 2.64
C GLY A 33 7.00 11.72 4.17
N ALA A 34 5.81 12.00 4.70
CA ALA A 34 5.52 11.96 6.15
C ALA A 34 4.65 10.75 6.57
N GLU A 35 4.35 9.83 5.64
CA GLU A 35 3.44 8.71 5.88
C GLU A 35 4.17 7.37 5.70
N PHE A 36 3.87 6.41 6.56
CA PHE A 36 4.27 5.02 6.31
C PHE A 36 3.29 4.40 5.32
N GLN A 37 3.80 3.67 4.32
CA GLN A 37 2.99 3.11 3.24
C GLN A 37 3.45 1.69 2.90
N VAL A 38 2.48 0.88 2.48
CA VAL A 38 2.70 -0.43 1.88
C VAL A 38 1.63 -0.68 0.83
N VAL A 39 1.97 -1.42 -0.23
CA VAL A 39 1.04 -1.78 -1.30
C VAL A 39 1.03 -3.30 -1.44
N PHE A 40 -0.16 -3.88 -1.50
CA PHE A 40 -0.35 -5.31 -1.74
C PHE A 40 -1.24 -5.50 -2.96
N ASP A 41 -0.92 -6.52 -3.77
CA ASP A 41 -1.81 -6.97 -4.83
C ASP A 41 -2.73 -8.07 -4.28
N LEU A 42 -4.03 -7.79 -4.19
CA LEU A 42 -4.99 -8.65 -3.49
C LEU A 42 -6.09 -9.13 -4.43
N PRO A 43 -6.57 -10.39 -4.31
CA PRO A 43 -7.84 -10.79 -4.91
C PRO A 43 -9.00 -9.97 -4.34
N PRO A 44 -10.10 -9.78 -5.09
CA PRO A 44 -11.33 -9.27 -4.53
C PRO A 44 -11.79 -10.08 -3.31
N GLY A 45 -12.21 -9.40 -2.27
CA GLY A 45 -12.57 -9.99 -0.98
C GLY A 45 -12.56 -8.98 0.15
N VAL A 46 -12.98 -9.41 1.34
CA VAL A 46 -12.91 -8.62 2.57
C VAL A 46 -11.70 -9.05 3.36
N TYR A 47 -10.88 -8.09 3.79
CA TYR A 47 -9.66 -8.34 4.54
C TYR A 47 -9.63 -7.49 5.81
N GLN A 48 -9.07 -8.05 6.87
CA GLN A 48 -8.80 -7.33 8.10
C GLN A 48 -7.32 -7.03 8.22
N TYR A 49 -6.98 -5.91 8.82
CA TYR A 49 -5.60 -5.49 9.00
C TYR A 49 -5.40 -4.59 10.21
N ARG A 50 -4.15 -4.48 10.65
CA ARG A 50 -3.70 -3.68 11.79
C ARG A 50 -2.34 -3.09 11.50
N PHE A 51 -2.04 -1.95 12.12
CA PHE A 51 -0.72 -1.34 12.10
C PHE A 51 -0.01 -1.61 13.42
N LEU A 52 1.27 -1.98 13.37
CA LEU A 52 2.15 -2.03 14.53
C LEU A 52 3.09 -0.84 14.45
N VAL A 53 2.82 0.20 15.22
CA VAL A 53 3.56 1.47 15.19
C VAL A 53 4.33 1.60 16.48
N ASP A 54 5.66 1.66 16.38
CA ASP A 54 6.57 1.72 17.54
C ASP A 54 6.29 0.63 18.59
N GLY A 55 5.93 -0.57 18.13
CA GLY A 55 5.63 -1.73 18.98
C GLY A 55 4.21 -1.74 19.57
N VAL A 56 3.36 -0.78 19.21
CA VAL A 56 1.97 -0.69 19.68
C VAL A 56 1.00 -0.96 18.54
N TRP A 57 0.04 -1.85 18.76
CA TRP A 57 -1.04 -2.10 17.81
C TRP A 57 -1.97 -0.88 17.70
N ARG A 58 -2.17 -0.40 16.49
CA ARG A 58 -3.02 0.75 16.14
C ARG A 58 -3.99 0.38 15.01
N CYS A 59 -5.12 1.07 14.99
CA CYS A 59 -6.06 1.10 13.88
C CYS A 59 -6.19 2.53 13.38
N ASP A 60 -6.43 2.69 12.09
CA ASP A 60 -6.79 3.96 11.49
C ASP A 60 -8.28 4.24 11.75
N GLU A 61 -8.57 5.18 12.64
CA GLU A 61 -9.94 5.55 13.02
C GLU A 61 -10.74 6.17 11.86
N THR A 62 -10.09 6.61 10.79
CA THR A 62 -10.75 7.12 9.58
C THR A 62 -11.23 6.00 8.65
N LYS A 63 -10.87 4.74 8.94
CA LYS A 63 -11.25 3.56 8.16
C LYS A 63 -12.21 2.69 8.96
N PRO A 64 -13.02 1.86 8.29
CA PRO A 64 -13.89 0.91 8.97
C PRO A 64 -13.09 0.07 9.97
N CYS A 65 -13.61 -0.02 11.19
CA CYS A 65 -13.02 -0.79 12.28
C CYS A 65 -13.99 -1.88 12.71
N VAL A 66 -13.46 -3.08 12.95
CA VAL A 66 -14.18 -4.24 13.46
C VAL A 66 -13.54 -4.66 14.77
N ARG A 67 -14.37 -4.95 15.76
CA ARG A 67 -13.93 -5.51 17.05
C ARG A 67 -14.28 -6.98 17.08
N ASP A 68 -13.31 -7.83 17.40
CA ASP A 68 -13.53 -9.27 17.56
C ASP A 68 -14.06 -9.63 18.96
N GLU A 69 -14.36 -10.92 19.17
CA GLU A 69 -14.86 -11.46 20.44
C GLU A 69 -13.87 -11.31 21.60
N TYR A 70 -12.57 -11.20 21.29
CA TYR A 70 -11.50 -10.97 22.26
C TYR A 70 -11.30 -9.48 22.56
N GLY A 71 -12.10 -8.60 21.96
CA GLY A 71 -12.04 -7.17 22.13
C GLY A 71 -10.91 -6.49 21.35
N LEU A 72 -10.20 -7.21 20.48
CA LEU A 72 -9.19 -6.64 19.59
C LEU A 72 -9.86 -5.87 18.47
N ILE A 73 -9.38 -4.66 18.23
CA ILE A 73 -9.83 -3.81 17.14
C ILE A 73 -8.88 -3.98 15.96
N SER A 74 -9.45 -4.18 14.78
CA SER A 74 -8.76 -4.21 13.49
C SER A 74 -9.50 -3.33 12.50
N ASN A 75 -8.79 -2.82 11.50
CA ASN A 75 -9.45 -2.21 10.35
C ASN A 75 -9.95 -3.29 9.38
N GLU A 76 -11.00 -2.97 8.64
CA GLU A 76 -11.54 -3.82 7.58
C GLU A 76 -11.53 -3.07 6.24
N VAL A 77 -11.16 -3.77 5.17
CA VAL A 77 -11.19 -3.26 3.80
C VAL A 77 -11.92 -4.24 2.90
N LEU A 78 -12.86 -3.71 2.11
CA LEU A 78 -13.39 -4.40 0.95
C LEU A 78 -12.48 -4.09 -0.25
N VAL A 79 -11.94 -5.15 -0.85
CA VAL A 79 -11.23 -5.11 -2.12
C VAL A 79 -12.18 -5.61 -3.19
N ASP A 80 -12.49 -4.78 -4.18
CA ASP A 80 -13.32 -5.14 -5.32
C ASP A 80 -12.60 -4.79 -6.63
N ASN A 81 -13.07 -5.37 -7.74
CA ASN A 81 -12.56 -5.05 -9.08
C ASN A 81 -13.08 -3.70 -9.62
N THR A 82 -13.74 -2.90 -8.78
CA THR A 82 -14.22 -1.60 -9.21
C THR A 82 -12.97 -0.80 -9.56
N HIS A 83 -12.81 -0.45 -10.85
CA HIS A 83 -11.76 0.46 -11.31
C HIS A 83 -11.65 1.59 -10.29
N PRO A 84 -10.45 2.01 -9.84
CA PRO A 84 -10.35 3.10 -8.89
C PRO A 84 -11.06 4.29 -9.50
N VAL A 85 -12.31 4.50 -9.09
CA VAL A 85 -13.04 5.72 -9.35
C VAL A 85 -12.15 6.73 -8.69
N VAL A 86 -11.45 7.48 -9.53
CA VAL A 86 -10.78 8.74 -9.19
C VAL A 86 -11.66 9.32 -8.09
N GLN A 87 -11.15 9.31 -6.85
CA GLN A 87 -11.84 10.03 -5.79
C GLN A 87 -12.04 11.41 -6.41
N PRO A 88 -13.27 11.87 -6.63
CA PRO A 88 -13.46 13.17 -7.24
C PRO A 88 -12.98 14.13 -6.16
N GLU A 89 -11.70 14.49 -6.24
CA GLU A 89 -11.15 15.62 -5.56
C GLU A 89 -11.98 16.79 -6.04
N THR A 90 -13.01 17.06 -5.25
CA THR A 90 -13.93 18.15 -5.49
C THR A 90 -13.09 19.38 -5.24
N SER A 91 -12.67 20.00 -6.35
CA SER A 91 -11.81 21.18 -6.44
C SER A 91 -10.30 20.88 -6.42
N ILE A 92 -9.65 20.87 -7.59
CA ILE A 92 -8.78 21.98 -8.04
C ILE A 92 -8.30 21.74 -9.49
N ARG A 93 -8.12 22.86 -10.17
CA ARG A 93 -7.99 23.11 -11.61
C ARG A 93 -6.90 22.29 -12.30
N VAL A 94 -7.27 21.82 -13.49
CA VAL A 94 -6.42 21.29 -14.57
C VAL A 94 -5.13 22.10 -14.69
N VAL A 95 -4.01 21.54 -14.22
CA VAL A 95 -2.69 21.93 -14.74
C VAL A 95 -2.29 20.87 -15.74
N SER A 96 -2.22 21.30 -16.99
CA SER A 96 -1.75 20.55 -18.14
C SER A 96 -0.37 19.98 -17.83
N MET A 97 -0.29 18.68 -17.56
CA MET A 97 0.94 17.98 -17.22
C MET A 97 1.48 17.33 -18.50
N ASP A 98 2.70 17.70 -18.86
CA ASP A 98 3.32 17.50 -20.16
C ASP A 98 3.62 16.02 -20.45
N GLU A 99 3.38 15.59 -21.69
CA GLU A 99 3.60 14.22 -22.15
C GLU A 99 5.08 13.75 -22.00
N GLY A 100 6.03 14.68 -21.86
CA GLY A 100 7.46 14.40 -21.72
C GLY A 100 7.85 13.73 -20.39
N THR A 101 7.18 14.08 -19.30
CA THR A 101 7.46 13.52 -17.97
C THR A 101 6.95 12.07 -17.82
N ILE A 102 5.87 11.71 -18.53
CA ILE A 102 5.29 10.37 -18.48
C ILE A 102 6.19 9.37 -19.22
N LEU A 103 6.68 9.72 -20.41
CA LEU A 103 7.59 8.89 -21.19
C LEU A 103 8.91 8.61 -20.45
N THR A 104 9.46 9.63 -19.78
CA THR A 104 10.68 9.45 -18.96
C THR A 104 10.44 8.52 -17.79
N THR A 105 9.31 8.65 -17.09
CA THR A 105 8.95 7.74 -15.98
C THR A 105 8.79 6.29 -16.43
N VAL A 106 8.18 6.06 -17.61
CA VAL A 106 8.03 4.71 -18.18
C VAL A 106 9.40 4.13 -18.57
N CYS A 107 10.25 4.90 -19.24
CA CYS A 107 11.62 4.45 -19.58
C CYS A 107 12.44 4.09 -18.33
N ILE A 108 12.35 4.89 -17.26
CA ILE A 108 13.04 4.61 -16.00
C ILE A 108 12.52 3.32 -15.36
N LYS A 109 11.19 3.12 -15.31
CA LYS A 109 10.59 1.91 -14.74
C LYS A 109 10.95 0.66 -15.54
N VAL A 110 10.91 0.72 -16.87
CA VAL A 110 11.27 -0.42 -17.73
C VAL A 110 12.75 -0.78 -17.59
N SER A 111 13.65 0.21 -17.52
CA SER A 111 15.08 -0.03 -17.25
C SER A 111 15.32 -0.71 -15.90
N PHE A 112 14.62 -0.31 -14.84
CA PHE A 112 14.77 -0.95 -13.53
C PHE A 112 14.27 -2.40 -13.54
N VAL A 113 13.16 -2.68 -14.22
CA VAL A 113 12.63 -4.05 -14.34
C VAL A 113 13.61 -4.95 -15.11
N ILE A 114 14.18 -4.46 -16.23
CA ILE A 114 15.17 -5.22 -17.00
C ILE A 114 16.46 -5.44 -16.20
N LEU A 115 16.94 -4.43 -15.46
CA LEU A 115 18.12 -4.56 -14.62
C LEU A 115 17.90 -5.57 -13.47
N CYS A 116 16.73 -5.56 -12.83
CA CYS A 116 16.37 -6.53 -11.79
C CYS A 116 16.33 -7.97 -12.32
N ILE A 117 15.82 -8.18 -13.54
CA ILE A 117 15.78 -9.51 -14.15
C ILE A 117 17.20 -10.01 -14.48
N LEU A 118 18.09 -9.12 -14.94
CA LEU A 118 19.48 -9.48 -15.23
C LEU A 118 20.30 -9.82 -13.99
N PHE A 119 20.07 -9.16 -12.85
CA PHE A 119 20.75 -9.52 -11.59
C PHE A 119 20.25 -10.85 -10.98
N MET A 120 19.06 -11.31 -11.35
CA MET A 120 18.47 -12.56 -10.86
C MET A 120 18.85 -13.79 -11.69
N LEU A 121 19.56 -13.63 -12.81
CA LEU A 121 20.13 -14.77 -13.53
C LEU A 121 21.50 -15.11 -12.92
N PRO A 122 21.63 -16.21 -12.15
CA PRO A 122 22.93 -16.65 -11.68
C PRO A 122 23.79 -16.99 -12.90
N ASN A 123 24.94 -16.32 -12.97
CA ASN A 123 26.00 -16.53 -13.93
C ASN A 123 26.57 -17.94 -13.71
N ASN A 124 25.89 -18.97 -14.24
CA ASN A 124 26.40 -20.33 -14.25
C ASN A 124 26.96 -20.58 -15.64
N LEU A 125 28.28 -20.39 -15.73
CA LEU A 125 29.12 -20.99 -16.76
C LEU A 125 28.94 -22.52 -16.81
#